data_AF-A0A1F8AX73-F1
#
_entry.id   AF-A0A1F8AX73-F1
#
_cell.length_a   1.000
_cell.length_b   1.000
_cell.length_c   1.000
_cell.angle_alpha   90.00
_cell.angle_beta   90.00
_cell.angle_gamma   90.00
#
_symmetry.space_group_name_H-M   'P 1'
#
loop_
_entity.id
_entity.type
_entity.pdbx_description
1 polymer ?
#
loop_
_entity_poly.entity_id
_entity_poly.type
_entity_poly.pdbx_seq_one_letter_code
_entity_poly.pdbx_strand_id
1 'polypeptide(L)'
;MTEKASGFVLLIVGIVIIILAAFSVFSVFSGKMEPVNLFSFPAISLDASNLIGSDAPPEAREALKASGQAPKLELIPADILNKTSNTMAHLLLMGFIASVGYKIGSLGAMLARPVVVKLKTKDGEVVSGDS
;
A
#
# COMPACT_ATOMS: atom_id res chain seq x y z
N MET A 1 -15.25 -25.80 23.65
CA MET A 1 -14.69 -26.41 22.41
C MET A 1 -14.87 -25.47 21.23
N THR A 2 -15.98 -24.76 21.17
CA THR A 2 -16.35 -23.73 20.20
C THR A 2 -15.33 -22.58 20.10
N GLU A 3 -14.67 -22.23 21.21
CA GLU A 3 -13.70 -21.13 21.32
C GLU A 3 -12.39 -21.43 20.57
N LYS A 4 -11.96 -22.71 20.60
CA LYS A 4 -10.80 -23.14 19.82
C LYS A 4 -11.13 -23.15 18.33
N ALA A 5 -12.34 -23.59 17.98
CA ALA A 5 -12.81 -23.58 16.59
C ALA A 5 -12.90 -22.16 16.03
N SER A 6 -13.49 -21.21 16.77
CA SER A 6 -13.55 -19.81 16.35
C SER A 6 -12.16 -19.16 16.24
N GLY A 7 -11.24 -19.50 17.16
CA GLY A 7 -9.84 -19.08 17.07
C GLY A 7 -9.14 -19.53 15.78
N PHE A 8 -9.30 -20.80 15.39
CA PHE A 8 -8.75 -21.31 14.13
C PHE A 8 -9.41 -20.68 12.90
N VAL A 9 -10.72 -20.43 12.93
CA VAL A 9 -11.42 -19.75 11.83
C VAL A 9 -10.86 -18.34 11.62
N LEU A 10 -10.74 -17.55 12.69
CA LEU A 10 -10.16 -16.21 12.65
C LEU A 10 -8.71 -16.23 12.15
N LEU A 11 -7.92 -17.22 12.59
CA LEU A 11 -6.54 -17.39 12.14
C LEU A 11 -6.45 -17.65 10.63
N ILE A 12 -7.25 -18.58 10.12
CA ILE A 12 -7.28 -18.92 8.69
C ILE A 12 -7.73 -17.71 7.87
N VAL A 13 -8.81 -17.04 8.28
CA VAL A 13 -9.33 -15.85 7.60
C VAL A 13 -8.26 -14.76 7.52
N GLY A 14 -7.56 -14.47 8.63
CA GLY A 14 -6.47 -13.49 8.65
C GLY A 14 -5.34 -13.84 7.68
N ILE A 15 -4.93 -15.11 7.63
CA ILE A 15 -3.89 -15.59 6.70
C ILE A 15 -4.35 -15.45 5.24
N VAL A 16 -5.58 -15.83 4.94
CA VAL A 16 -6.14 -15.72 3.57
C VAL A 16 -6.13 -14.26 3.11
N ILE A 17 -6.53 -13.32 3.97
CA ILE A 17 -6.50 -11.88 3.65
C ILE A 17 -5.07 -11.42 3.31
N ILE A 18 -4.08 -11.83 4.10
CA ILE A 18 -2.67 -11.48 3.86
C ILE A 18 -2.19 -12.05 2.51
N ILE A 19 -2.50 -13.32 2.23
CA ILE A 19 -2.12 -13.98 0.97
C ILE A 19 -2.76 -13.27 -0.22
N LEU A 20 -4.04 -12.91 -0.14
CA LEU A 20 -4.74 -12.19 -1.21
C LEU A 20 -4.14 -10.79 -1.44
N ALA A 21 -3.82 -10.06 -0.37
CA ALA A 21 -3.16 -8.77 -0.48
C ALA A 21 -1.77 -8.89 -1.13
N ALA A 22 -0.97 -9.88 -0.72
CA ALA A 22 0.33 -10.14 -1.32
C ALA A 22 0.22 -10.54 -2.81
N PHE A 23 -0.76 -11.38 -3.16
CA PHE A 23 -1.01 -11.77 -4.54
C PHE A 23 -1.42 -10.59 -5.42
N SER A 24 -2.29 -9.71 -4.90
CA SER A 24 -2.69 -8.47 -5.57
C SER A 24 -1.47 -7.59 -5.87
N VAL A 25 -0.61 -7.35 -4.86
CA VAL A 25 0.61 -6.56 -5.03
C VAL A 25 1.55 -7.20 -6.05
N PHE A 26 1.80 -8.51 -5.96
CA PHE A 26 2.66 -9.22 -6.90
C PHE A 26 2.14 -9.14 -8.35
N SER A 27 0.82 -9.22 -8.52
CA SER A 27 0.19 -9.15 -9.84
C SER A 27 0.30 -7.77 -10.47
N VAL A 28 0.20 -6.70 -9.67
CA VAL A 28 0.43 -5.32 -10.10
C VAL A 28 1.88 -5.11 -10.54
N PHE A 29 2.86 -5.60 -9.76
CA PHE A 29 4.26 -5.53 -10.14
C PHE A 29 4.60 -6.37 -11.38
N SER A 30 3.92 -7.50 -11.57
CA SER A 30 4.07 -8.33 -12.77
C SER A 30 3.40 -7.76 -14.02
N GLY A 31 2.72 -6.60 -13.90
CA GLY A 31 1.96 -5.99 -15.00
C GLY A 31 0.74 -6.78 -15.45
N LYS A 32 0.30 -7.78 -14.68
CA LYS A 32 -0.88 -8.62 -14.99
C LYS A 32 -2.20 -7.96 -14.60
N MET A 33 -2.14 -6.99 -13.69
CA MET A 33 -3.28 -6.18 -13.25
C MET A 33 -2.86 -4.72 -13.09
N GLU A 34 -3.76 -3.80 -13.39
CA GLU A 34 -3.53 -2.38 -13.17
C GLU A 34 -3.69 -2.03 -11.68
N PRO A 35 -2.85 -1.14 -11.13
CA PRO A 35 -3.02 -0.63 -9.76
C PRO A 35 -4.34 0.14 -9.65
N VAL A 36 -4.90 0.24 -8.44
CA VAL A 36 -6.09 1.06 -8.19
C VAL A 36 -5.78 2.52 -8.55
N ASN A 37 -6.52 3.07 -9.51
CA ASN A 37 -6.41 4.48 -9.93
C ASN A 37 -7.02 5.40 -8.87
N LEU A 38 -6.17 5.93 -7.98
CA LEU A 38 -6.54 6.87 -6.94
C LEU A 38 -6.21 8.32 -7.31
N PHE A 39 -5.24 8.51 -8.20
CA PHE A 39 -4.72 9.79 -8.63
C PHE A 39 -4.72 9.91 -10.15
N SER A 40 -5.14 11.07 -10.65
CA SER A 40 -5.10 11.43 -12.07
C SER A 40 -4.59 12.87 -12.20
N PHE A 41 -3.27 13.00 -12.19
CA PHE A 41 -2.58 14.26 -12.41
C PHE A 41 -2.54 14.61 -13.91
N PRO A 42 -2.83 15.87 -14.27
CA PRO A 42 -2.60 16.37 -15.62
C PRO A 42 -1.11 16.50 -15.91
N ALA A 43 -0.73 16.46 -17.19
CA ALA A 43 0.66 16.63 -17.62
C ALA A 43 1.18 18.02 -17.26
N ILE A 44 2.36 18.08 -16.64
CA ILE A 44 3.07 19.33 -16.39
C ILE A 44 3.86 19.65 -17.66
N SER A 45 3.25 20.43 -18.56
CA SER A 45 3.89 20.93 -19.77
C SER A 45 4.43 22.34 -19.56
N LEU A 46 5.69 22.60 -19.90
CA LEU A 46 6.13 23.96 -20.18
C LEU A 46 5.79 24.31 -21.63
N ASP A 47 5.27 25.52 -21.81
CA ASP A 47 5.12 26.09 -23.13
C ASP A 47 6.50 26.52 -23.64
N ALA A 48 7.06 25.75 -24.58
CA ALA A 48 8.35 26.05 -25.20
C ALA A 48 8.37 27.40 -25.94
N SER A 49 7.20 28.02 -26.17
CA SER A 49 7.08 29.38 -26.68
C SER A 49 7.79 30.43 -25.82
N ASN A 50 7.93 30.17 -24.51
CA ASN A 50 8.64 31.05 -23.57
C ASN A 50 10.14 30.73 -23.47
N LEU A 51 10.58 29.60 -24.02
CA LEU A 51 11.99 29.15 -24.02
C LEU A 51 12.70 29.44 -25.35
N ILE A 52 11.95 29.79 -26.40
CA ILE A 52 12.50 30.36 -27.64
C ILE A 52 13.11 31.73 -27.29
N GLY A 53 14.41 31.74 -26.99
CA GLY A 53 15.22 32.92 -26.78
C GLY A 53 15.24 33.84 -28.00
N SER A 54 15.63 35.09 -27.79
CA SER A 54 15.62 36.22 -28.75
C SER A 54 16.36 36.00 -30.07
N ASP A 55 17.00 34.85 -30.26
CA ASP A 55 17.82 34.48 -31.43
C ASP A 55 17.04 33.81 -32.57
N ALA A 56 15.74 33.56 -32.41
CA ALA A 56 14.90 33.03 -33.48
C ALA A 56 14.34 34.17 -34.38
N PRO A 57 14.30 34.00 -35.72
CA PRO A 57 13.73 34.99 -36.63
C PRO A 57 12.29 35.38 -36.24
N PRO A 58 11.94 36.68 -36.27
CA PRO A 58 10.63 37.18 -35.83
C PRO A 58 9.45 36.52 -36.58
N GLU A 59 9.61 36.24 -37.88
CA GLU A 59 8.60 35.56 -38.70
C GLU A 59 8.36 34.11 -38.27
N ALA A 60 9.41 33.39 -37.85
CA ALA A 60 9.30 32.01 -37.38
C ALA A 60 8.61 31.94 -35.99
N ARG A 61 8.83 32.95 -35.14
CA ARG A 61 8.20 33.07 -33.82
C ARG A 61 6.70 33.32 -33.92
N GLU A 62 6.28 34.20 -34.83
CA GLU A 62 4.87 34.48 -35.05
C GLU A 62 4.15 33.30 -35.74
N ALA A 63 4.81 32.62 -36.68
CA ALA A 63 4.27 31.40 -37.30
C ALA A 63 4.11 30.24 -36.30
N LEU A 64 5.05 30.05 -35.36
CA LEU A 64 4.96 29.02 -34.31
C LEU A 64 3.90 29.35 -33.24
N LYS A 65 3.72 30.63 -32.91
CA LYS A 65 2.64 31.09 -32.02
C LYS A 65 1.26 31.01 -32.70
N ALA A 66 1.16 31.33 -33.98
CA ALA A 66 -0.09 31.31 -34.75
C ALA A 66 -0.55 29.90 -35.14
N SER A 67 0.39 28.95 -35.31
CA SER A 67 0.07 27.55 -35.63
C SER A 67 -0.40 26.73 -34.42
N GLY A 68 -0.29 27.25 -33.19
CA GLY A 68 -0.64 26.52 -31.97
C GLY A 68 0.21 25.25 -31.73
N GLN A 69 1.25 25.03 -32.54
CA GLN A 69 2.15 23.89 -32.52
C GLN A 69 3.43 24.18 -31.73
N ALA A 70 3.35 25.03 -30.70
CA ALA A 70 4.42 25.09 -29.72
C ALA A 70 4.56 23.68 -29.12
N PRO A 71 5.74 23.03 -29.24
CA PRO A 71 5.93 21.72 -28.63
C PRO A 71 5.73 21.89 -27.13
N LYS A 72 4.62 21.36 -26.60
CA LYS A 72 4.40 21.28 -25.16
C LYS A 72 5.46 20.33 -24.63
N LEU A 73 6.52 20.89 -24.07
CA LEU A 73 7.61 20.11 -23.51
C LEU A 73 7.10 19.56 -22.18
N GLU A 74 6.67 18.30 -22.18
CA GLU A 74 6.31 17.58 -20.95
C GLU A 74 7.60 17.33 -20.16
N LEU A 75 7.78 18.03 -19.04
CA LEU A 75 8.97 17.82 -18.19
C LEU A 75 8.88 16.50 -17.43
N ILE A 76 7.65 16.16 -17.04
CA ILE A 76 7.31 14.90 -16.41
C ILE A 76 6.06 14.40 -17.13
N PRO A 77 6.14 13.28 -17.86
CA PRO A 77 4.98 12.68 -18.48
C PRO A 77 3.94 12.33 -17.41
N ALA A 78 2.68 12.73 -17.65
CA ALA A 78 1.58 12.42 -16.74
C ALA A 78 1.46 10.91 -16.47
N ASP A 79 1.78 10.09 -17.46
CA ASP A 79 1.71 8.64 -17.37
C ASP A 79 2.63 8.07 -16.29
N ILE A 80 3.88 8.54 -16.24
CA ILE A 80 4.85 8.06 -15.24
C ILE A 80 4.43 8.53 -13.85
N LEU A 81 3.96 9.78 -13.74
CA LEU A 81 3.53 10.34 -12.48
C LEU A 81 2.31 9.58 -11.92
N ASN A 82 1.28 9.39 -12.75
CA ASN A 82 0.07 8.68 -12.37
C ASN A 82 0.34 7.21 -12.06
N LYS A 83 1.09 6.52 -12.92
CA LYS A 83 1.43 5.11 -12.71
C LYS A 83 2.22 4.93 -11.42
N THR A 84 3.20 5.79 -11.13
CA THR A 84 3.99 5.72 -9.90
C THR A 84 3.15 6.03 -8.67
N SER A 85 2.39 7.12 -8.69
CA SER A 85 1.53 7.51 -7.57
C SER A 85 0.45 6.47 -7.27
N ASN A 86 -0.21 5.93 -8.31
CA ASN A 86 -1.23 4.89 -8.14
C ASN A 86 -0.65 3.57 -7.68
N THR A 87 0.52 3.18 -8.18
CA THR A 87 1.21 1.98 -7.68
C THR A 87 1.58 2.16 -6.21
N MET A 88 2.15 3.30 -5.82
CA MET A 88 2.50 3.58 -4.43
C MET A 88 1.26 3.56 -3.52
N ALA A 89 0.18 4.19 -3.95
CA ALA A 89 -1.08 4.21 -3.22
C ALA A 89 -1.68 2.80 -3.08
N HIS A 90 -1.60 1.99 -4.14
CA HIS A 90 -2.02 0.59 -4.12
C HIS A 90 -1.21 -0.23 -3.10
N LEU A 91 0.10 -0.03 -3.02
CA LEU A 91 0.97 -0.69 -2.04
C LEU A 91 0.60 -0.30 -0.61
N LEU A 92 0.33 0.99 -0.37
CA LEU A 92 -0.10 1.47 0.95
C LEU A 92 -1.46 0.87 1.33
N LEU A 93 -2.41 0.86 0.40
CA LEU A 93 -3.74 0.29 0.61
C LEU A 93 -3.67 -1.22 0.90
N MET A 94 -2.94 -1.98 0.08
CA MET A 94 -2.77 -3.42 0.29
C MET A 94 -1.96 -3.73 1.55
N GLY A 95 -0.98 -2.88 1.91
CA GLY A 95 -0.26 -2.96 3.18
C GLY A 95 -1.18 -2.74 4.38
N PHE A 96 -2.11 -1.78 4.28
CA PHE A 96 -3.15 -1.59 5.28
C PHE A 96 -4.07 -2.81 5.40
N ILE A 97 -4.54 -3.36 4.27
CA ILE A 97 -5.38 -4.58 4.25
C ILE A 97 -4.64 -5.76 4.88
N ALA A 98 -3.36 -5.96 4.56
CA ALA A 98 -2.52 -6.99 5.17
C ALA A 98 -2.40 -6.80 6.69
N SER A 99 -2.29 -5.56 7.17
CA SER A 99 -2.25 -5.25 8.61
C SER A 99 -3.55 -5.62 9.33
N VAL A 100 -4.70 -5.42 8.67
CA VAL A 100 -6.02 -5.85 9.18
C VAL A 100 -6.07 -7.38 9.24
N GLY A 101 -5.63 -8.07 8.19
CA GLY A 101 -5.50 -9.53 8.17
C GLY A 101 -4.62 -10.06 9.31
N TYR A 102 -3.49 -9.41 9.59
CA TYR A 102 -2.61 -9.74 10.71
C TYR A 102 -3.29 -9.54 12.07
N LYS A 103 -4.03 -8.45 12.27
CA LYS A 103 -4.79 -8.22 13.51
C LYS A 103 -5.86 -9.30 13.72
N ILE A 104 -6.60 -9.65 12.68
CA ILE A 104 -7.61 -10.71 12.72
C ILE A 104 -6.95 -12.06 13.04
N GLY A 105 -5.86 -12.39 12.36
CA GLY A 105 -5.14 -13.64 12.55
C GLY A 105 -4.53 -13.76 13.94
N SER A 106 -4.00 -12.67 14.50
CA SER A 106 -3.42 -12.65 15.84
C SER A 106 -4.47 -12.82 16.94
N LEU A 107 -5.67 -12.22 16.79
CA LEU A 107 -6.80 -12.51 17.67
C LEU A 107 -7.20 -13.99 17.62
N GLY A 108 -7.25 -14.57 16.41
CA GLY A 108 -7.51 -16.01 16.24
C GLY A 108 -6.47 -16.88 16.94
N ALA A 109 -5.18 -16.56 16.80
CA ALA A 109 -4.08 -17.26 17.46
C ALA A 109 -4.16 -17.19 19.00
N MET A 110 -4.53 -16.02 19.53
CA MET A 110 -4.71 -15.82 20.98
C MET A 110 -5.88 -16.63 21.54
N LEU A 111 -7.00 -16.71 20.82
CA LEU A 111 -8.16 -17.51 21.21
C LEU A 111 -7.92 -19.02 21.12
N ALA A 112 -7.12 -19.46 20.15
CA ALA A 112 -6.79 -20.87 19.98
C ALA A 112 -5.84 -21.39 21.08
N ARG A 113 -5.02 -20.52 21.69
CA ARG A 113 -4.10 -20.88 22.77
C ARG A 113 -4.82 -20.96 24.12
N PRO A 114 -4.58 -22.02 24.92
CA PRO A 114 -5.10 -22.09 26.28
C PRO A 114 -4.41 -21.05 27.17
N VAL A 115 -5.19 -20.31 27.97
CA VAL A 115 -4.67 -19.38 28.98
C VAL A 115 -4.21 -20.20 30.18
N VAL A 116 -2.91 -20.42 30.32
CA VAL A 116 -2.32 -21.10 31.48
C VAL A 116 -1.83 -20.04 32.46
N VAL A 117 -2.58 -19.80 33.54
CA VAL A 117 -2.16 -18.90 34.61
C VAL A 117 -1.25 -19.66 35.57
N LYS A 118 0.03 -19.29 35.62
CA LYS A 118 0.96 -19.79 36.64
C LYS A 118 0.86 -18.91 37.88
N LEU A 119 0.17 -19.39 38.90
CA LEU A 119 0.13 -18.73 40.21
C LEU A 119 1.49 -18.92 40.89
N LYS A 120 2.14 -17.82 41.28
CA LYS A 120 3.27 -17.85 42.23
C LYS A 120 2.68 -17.59 43.61
N THR A 121 2.56 -18.63 44.43
CA THR A 121 2.37 -18.45 45.88
C THR A 121 3.59 -17.72 46.41
N LYS A 122 3.36 -16.58 47.07
CA LYS A 122 4.39 -15.77 47.70
C LYS A 122 4.45 -16.12 49.17
N ASP A 123 4.75 -17.36 49.52
CA ASP A 123 5.03 -17.75 50.90
C ASP A 123 6.12 -18.82 50.90
N GLY A 124 7.33 -18.38 51.25
CA GLY A 124 8.32 -19.30 51.80
C GLY A 124 7.95 -19.55 53.25
N GLU A 125 7.13 -20.56 53.51
CA GLU A 125 7.01 -21.13 54.85
C GLU A 125 6.79 -22.64 54.74
N VAL A 126 7.85 -23.36 55.07
CA VAL A 126 7.82 -24.81 55.29
C VAL A 126 7.21 -24.99 56.68
N VAL A 127 5.94 -25.39 56.76
CA VAL A 127 5.39 -25.95 58.01
C VAL A 127 5.32 -27.45 57.82
N SER A 128 6.33 -28.14 58.35
CA SER A 128 6.23 -29.54 58.74
C SER A 128 5.16 -29.65 59.82
N GLY A 129 4.08 -30.37 59.52
CA GLY A 129 3.08 -30.79 60.47
C GLY A 129 2.85 -32.28 60.27
N ASP A 130 3.66 -33.09 60.94
CA ASP A 130 3.36 -34.50 61.18
C ASP A 130 2.08 -34.62 61.99
N SER A 131 1.32 -35.68 61.71
CA SER A 131 0.49 -36.37 62.68
C SER A 131 0.60 -37.86 62.40
#